data_AF-A0A954TT63-F1
#
_entry.id   AF-A0A954TT63-F1
#
_cell.length_a   1.000
_cell.length_b   1.000
_cell.length_c   1.000
_cell.angle_alpha   90.00
_cell.angle_beta   90.00
_cell.angle_gamma   90.00
#
_symmetry.space_group_name_H-M   'P 1'
#
loop_
_entity.id
_entity.type
_entity.pdbx_description
1 polymer ?
#
loop_
_entity_poly.entity_id
_entity_poly.type
_entity_poly.pdbx_seq_one_letter_code
_entity_poly.pdbx_strand_id
1 'polypeptide(L)' 'MDRDLATSVPDWIIDHPDTAAVFKAMGIDTSCEGKSLEYVCRQQGFDPQDVLERLLRILSNQPIRKSRRN' A
#
# COMPACT_ATOMS: atom_id res chain seq x y z
N MET A 1 7.26 2.45 -12.10
CA MET A 1 5.84 2.32 -11.77
C MET A 1 5.56 3.33 -10.68
N ASP A 2 4.70 4.28 -10.99
CA ASP A 2 4.43 5.45 -10.18
C ASP A 2 3.52 5.06 -8.99
N ARG A 3 3.98 5.42 -7.78
CA ARG A 3 3.37 5.04 -6.49
C ARG A 3 2.17 5.95 -6.21
N ASP A 4 1.17 5.85 -7.06
CA ASP A 4 0.03 6.74 -7.06
C ASP A 4 -1.14 6.20 -6.25
N LEU A 5 -1.88 7.16 -5.68
CA LEU A 5 -3.17 6.92 -5.02
C LEU A 5 -4.25 6.42 -6.00
N ALA A 6 -4.04 6.65 -7.30
CA ALA A 6 -4.88 6.15 -8.38
C ALA A 6 -4.77 4.63 -8.58
N THR A 7 -3.66 4.03 -8.13
CA THR A 7 -3.43 2.58 -8.21
C THR A 7 -4.36 1.85 -7.25
N SER A 8 -4.89 0.71 -7.71
CA SER A 8 -5.81 -0.12 -6.93
C SER A 8 -5.08 -0.78 -5.75
N VAL A 9 -5.78 -1.00 -4.65
CA VAL A 9 -5.21 -1.70 -3.47
C VAL A 9 -4.65 -3.10 -3.82
N PRO A 10 -5.32 -3.92 -4.68
CA PRO A 10 -4.76 -5.19 -5.11
C PRO A 10 -3.45 -5.06 -5.89
N ASP A 11 -3.34 -4.08 -6.80
CA ASP A 11 -2.10 -3.79 -7.54
C ASP A 11 -0.95 -3.43 -6.59
N TRP A 12 -1.23 -2.62 -5.57
CA TRP A 12 -0.26 -2.29 -4.51
C TRP A 12 0.23 -3.53 -3.77
N ILE A 13 -0.64 -4.49 -3.48
CA ILE A 13 -0.29 -5.74 -2.80
C ILE A 13 0.50 -6.68 -3.73
N ILE A 14 0.16 -6.71 -5.01
CA ILE A 14 0.87 -7.51 -6.03
C ILE A 14 2.32 -7.01 -6.18
N ASP A 15 2.52 -5.69 -6.29
CA ASP A 15 3.86 -5.10 -6.43
C ASP A 15 4.63 -5.09 -5.10
N HIS A 16 3.92 -4.84 -4.01
CA HIS A 16 4.47 -4.69 -2.67
C HIS A 16 3.64 -5.43 -1.62
N PRO A 17 3.85 -6.76 -1.44
CA PRO A 17 3.05 -7.56 -0.50
C PRO A 17 3.16 -7.11 0.96
N ASP A 18 4.23 -6.39 1.33
CA ASP A 18 4.40 -5.79 2.66
C ASP A 18 3.31 -4.75 2.98
N THR A 19 2.80 -4.06 1.95
CA THR A 19 1.72 -3.06 2.09
C THR A 19 0.40 -3.69 2.53
N ALA A 20 0.18 -4.98 2.25
CA ALA A 20 -1.00 -5.72 2.71
C ALA A 20 -1.12 -5.69 4.24
N ALA A 21 -0.01 -5.73 4.97
CA ALA A 21 -0.02 -5.65 6.42
C ALA A 21 -0.52 -4.28 6.92
N VAL A 22 -0.19 -3.20 6.21
CA VAL A 22 -0.66 -1.85 6.52
C VAL A 22 -2.14 -1.72 6.27
N PHE A 23 -2.60 -2.16 5.09
CA PHE A 23 -4.02 -2.11 4.74
C PHE A 23 -4.84 -2.89 5.75
N LYS A 24 -4.40 -4.11 6.11
CA LYS A 24 -5.04 -4.93 7.13
C LYS A 24 -5.02 -4.27 8.51
N ALA A 25 -3.91 -3.63 8.91
CA ALA A 25 -3.80 -2.94 10.20
C ALA A 25 -4.70 -1.70 10.29
N MET A 26 -4.94 -1.03 9.16
CA MET A 26 -5.88 0.11 9.07
C MET A 26 -7.34 -0.34 8.89
N GLY A 27 -7.59 -1.63 8.64
CA GLY A 27 -8.92 -2.14 8.32
C GLY A 27 -9.38 -1.79 6.89
N ILE A 28 -8.45 -1.42 6.00
CA ILE A 28 -8.76 -1.12 4.61
C ILE A 28 -9.18 -2.40 3.90
N ASP A 29 -10.42 -2.42 3.42
CA ASP A 29 -10.96 -3.55 2.68
C ASP A 29 -10.28 -3.68 1.31
N THR A 30 -9.49 -4.75 1.16
CA THR A 30 -8.78 -5.07 -0.07
C THR A 30 -9.61 -5.94 -1.01
N SER A 31 -10.83 -6.33 -0.60
CA SER A 31 -11.77 -7.14 -1.37
C SER A 31 -12.55 -6.31 -2.39
N CYS A 32 -12.50 -4.98 -2.30
CA CYS A 32 -13.01 -4.09 -3.34
C CYS A 32 -12.10 -4.09 -4.58
N GLU A 33 -12.23 -5.12 -5.41
CA GLU A 33 -11.61 -5.17 -6.72
C GLU A 33 -12.04 -3.95 -7.56
N GLY A 34 -11.06 -3.25 -8.14
CA GLY A 34 -11.29 -2.11 -9.05
C GLY A 34 -11.46 -0.74 -8.40
N LYS A 35 -11.27 -0.59 -7.08
CA LYS A 35 -11.21 0.74 -6.44
C LYS A 35 -9.77 1.18 -6.21
N SER A 36 -9.48 2.44 -6.57
CA SER A 36 -8.21 3.09 -6.27
C SER A 36 -8.01 3.25 -4.76
N LEU A 37 -6.76 3.21 -4.31
CA LEU A 37 -6.40 3.45 -2.91
C LEU A 37 -7.01 4.76 -2.39
N GLU A 38 -7.00 5.83 -3.19
CA GLU A 38 -7.61 7.11 -2.85
C GLU A 38 -9.08 6.96 -2.45
N TYR A 39 -9.85 6.28 -3.31
CA TYR A 39 -11.28 6.13 -3.15
C TYR A 39 -11.59 5.33 -1.88
N VAL A 40 -10.86 4.24 -1.65
CA VAL A 40 -11.07 3.38 -0.47
C VAL A 40 -10.71 4.10 0.82
N CYS A 41 -9.65 4.90 0.83
CA CYS A 41 -9.28 5.72 1.99
C CYS A 41 -10.40 6.75 2.29
N ARG A 42 -10.81 7.52 1.27
CA ARG A 42 -11.86 8.54 1.43
C ARG A 42 -13.21 7.94 1.83
N GLN A 43 -13.58 6.79 1.28
CA GLN A 43 -14.81 6.07 1.62
C GLN A 43 -14.87 5.70 3.11
N GLN A 44 -13.72 5.42 3.72
CA GLN A 44 -13.61 5.05 5.13
C GLN A 44 -13.27 6.25 6.03
N GLY A 45 -13.09 7.44 5.47
CA GLY A 45 -12.70 8.65 6.21
C GLY A 45 -11.22 8.72 6.55
N PHE A 46 -10.37 7.90 5.92
CA PHE A 46 -8.92 8.02 6.00
C PHE A 46 -8.40 9.05 5.00
N ASP A 47 -7.33 9.73 5.40
CA ASP A 47 -6.61 10.61 4.49
C ASP A 47 -5.70 9.77 3.57
N PRO A 48 -5.91 9.79 2.25
CA PRO A 48 -5.15 8.95 1.34
C PRO A 48 -3.66 9.32 1.32
N GLN A 49 -3.29 10.59 1.54
CA GLN A 49 -1.88 10.98 1.62
C GLN A 49 -1.20 10.40 2.87
N ASP A 50 -1.86 10.43 4.03
CA ASP A 50 -1.32 9.81 5.25
C ASP A 50 -1.07 8.30 5.07
N VAL A 51 -2.01 7.61 4.41
CA VAL A 51 -1.87 6.18 4.09
C VAL A 51 -0.67 5.97 3.17
N LEU A 52 -0.54 6.75 2.10
CA LEU A 52 0.59 6.65 1.17
C LEU A 52 1.93 6.92 1.86
N GLU A 53 2.02 7.93 2.72
CA GLU A 53 3.24 8.21 3.48
C GLU A 53 3.64 7.03 4.37
N ARG A 54 2.68 6.36 5.02
CA ARG A 54 2.93 5.12 5.77
C ARG A 54 3.45 3.99 4.89
N LEU A 55 2.85 3.79 3.72
CA LEU A 55 3.32 2.79 2.76
C LEU A 55 4.75 3.08 2.33
N LEU A 56 5.02 4.32 1.91
CA LEU A 56 6.36 4.77 1.49
C LEU A 56 7.38 4.63 2.61
N ARG A 57 7.01 4.90 3.86
CA ARG A 57 7.90 4.73 5.01
C ARG A 57 8.31 3.29 5.22
N ILE A 58 7.39 2.34 5.04
CA ILE A 58 7.70 0.91 5.15
C ILE A 58 8.57 0.46 3.99
N LEU A 59 8.27 0.91 2.77
CA LEU A 59 9.09 0.62 1.59
C LEU A 59 10.49 1.22 1.70
N SER A 60 10.62 2.42 2.27
CA SER A 60 11.90 3.09 2.56
C SER A 60 12.68 2.40 3.69
N ASN A 61 11.96 1.83 4.66
CA ASN A 61 12.53 1.03 5.75
C ASN A 61 12.76 -0.43 5.35
N GLN A 62 12.59 -0.82 4.08
CA GLN A 62 13.14 -2.08 3.60
C GLN A 62 14.66 -1.87 3.48
N PRO A 63 15.50 -2.42 4.38
CA PRO A 63 16.91 -2.55 4.04
C PRO A 63 16.93 -3.36 2.77
N ILE A 64 17.47 -2.78 1.70
CA ILE A 64 17.93 -3.49 0.51
C ILE A 64 18.11 -4.97 0.84
N ARG A 65 17.17 -5.82 0.45
CA ARG A 65 17.40 -7.27 0.36
C ARG A 65 18.39 -7.43 -0.79
N LYS A 66 19.63 -6.95 -0.61
CA LYS A 66 20.77 -7.53 -1.28
C LYS A 66 20.74 -8.96 -0.81
N SER A 67 20.25 -9.82 -1.70
CA SER A 67 20.64 -11.21 -1.75
C SER A 67 22.16 -11.25 -1.53
N ARG A 68 22.55 -11.48 -0.28
CA ARG A 68 23.90 -11.80 0.11
C ARG A 68 23.85 -13.27 0.47
N ARG A 69 24.43 -14.06 -0.45
CA ARG A 69 25.15 -15.31 -0.20
C ARG A 69 24.23 -16.52 0.06
N ASN A 70 24.46 -17.68 -0.55
CA ASN A 70 25.75 -18.35 -0.65
C ASN A 70 25.86 -19.26 -1.87
#